data_AF-A0A800JN50-F1
#
_entry.id   AF-A0A800JN50-F1
#
_cell.length_a   1.000
_cell.length_b   1.000
_cell.length_c   1.000
_cell.angle_alpha   90.00
_cell.angle_beta   90.00
_cell.angle_gamma   90.00
#
_symmetry.space_group_name_H-M   'P 1'
#
loop_
_entity.id
_entity.type
_entity.pdbx_description
1 polymer ?
#
loop_
_entity_poly.entity_id
_entity_poly.type
_entity_poly.pdbx_seq_one_letter_code
_entity_poly.pdbx_strand_id
1 'polypeptide(L)'
;MHQPSSFDGDRGRLYVTDVTGGGFLVIWTKPEYGQDVVNLYGKKYDGFGSESSFKVDLNSNFPNTTPVFAPLKSGGYVLVWVEETNLAKRSIYYQVLNNKFKPRTKRLLVKCGTHRQANPIIKGLDSGGFIITWEYESRHQDGYPEISLAAKKYDYRGKE
;
A
#
# COMPACT_ATOMS: atom_id res chain seq x y z
N MET A 1 1.00 -17.02 -24.40
CA MET A 1 1.46 -15.62 -24.48
C MET A 1 0.22 -14.74 -24.30
N HIS A 2 0.02 -14.15 -23.12
CA HIS A 2 -1.12 -13.25 -22.90
C HIS A 2 -0.86 -11.93 -23.62
N GLN A 3 -1.83 -11.48 -24.43
CA GLN A 3 -1.76 -10.18 -25.10
C GLN A 3 -1.71 -9.06 -24.06
N PRO A 4 -0.96 -7.96 -24.32
CA PRO A 4 -0.96 -6.81 -23.43
C PRO A 4 -2.33 -6.14 -23.44
N SER A 5 -3.01 -6.13 -22.30
CA SER A 5 -4.15 -5.24 -22.08
C SER A 5 -3.62 -3.80 -21.99
N SER A 6 -4.07 -2.92 -22.88
CA SER A 6 -3.76 -1.50 -22.83
C SER A 6 -4.33 -0.88 -21.56
N PHE A 7 -3.46 -0.28 -20.74
CA PHE A 7 -3.86 0.47 -19.55
C PHE A 7 -4.08 1.93 -19.96
N ASP A 8 -5.32 2.30 -20.23
CA ASP A 8 -5.66 3.69 -20.60
C ASP A 8 -5.41 4.64 -19.41
N GLY A 9 -4.43 5.54 -19.57
CA GLY A 9 -4.26 6.74 -18.75
C GLY A 9 -3.29 6.65 -17.57
N ASP A 10 -2.44 5.62 -17.50
CA ASP A 10 -1.59 5.37 -16.34
C ASP A 10 -0.48 6.42 -16.14
N ARG A 11 -0.65 7.26 -15.11
CA ARG A 11 0.46 7.84 -14.34
C ARG A 11 0.79 7.00 -13.10
N GLY A 12 0.33 5.75 -13.03
CA GLY A 12 0.56 4.84 -11.91
C GLY A 12 1.71 3.88 -12.17
N ARG A 13 2.68 3.81 -11.26
CA ARG A 13 3.65 2.71 -11.20
C ARG A 13 2.89 1.40 -10.92
N LEU A 14 3.06 0.39 -11.76
CA LEU A 14 2.47 -0.95 -11.57
C LEU A 14 3.11 -1.68 -10.38
N TYR A 15 2.31 -2.45 -9.66
CA TYR A 15 2.77 -3.34 -8.58
C TYR A 15 2.20 -4.75 -8.75
N VAL A 16 3.05 -5.76 -8.48
CA VAL A 16 2.68 -7.17 -8.51
C VAL A 16 3.01 -7.81 -7.17
N THR A 17 2.09 -8.62 -6.65
CA THR A 17 2.31 -9.40 -5.42
C THR A 17 1.59 -10.74 -5.48
N ASP A 18 2.15 -11.74 -4.80
CA ASP A 18 1.59 -13.09 -4.76
C ASP A 18 0.33 -13.15 -3.90
N VAL A 19 -0.57 -14.07 -4.27
CA VAL A 19 -1.75 -14.40 -3.48
C VAL A 19 -1.49 -15.71 -2.71
N THR A 20 -1.83 -15.74 -1.42
CA THR A 20 -1.78 -16.98 -0.64
C THR A 20 -2.65 -18.06 -1.29
N GLY A 21 -2.06 -19.23 -1.56
CA GLY A 21 -2.73 -20.33 -2.26
C GLY A 21 -2.49 -20.34 -3.78
N GLY A 22 -1.69 -19.40 -4.31
CA GLY A 22 -1.30 -19.32 -5.71
C GLY A 22 -1.95 -18.17 -6.46
N GLY A 23 -1.38 -17.82 -7.62
CA GLY A 23 -1.78 -16.65 -8.41
C GLY A 23 -1.12 -15.35 -7.93
N PHE A 24 -1.50 -14.24 -8.56
CA PHE A 24 -0.91 -12.92 -8.33
C PHE A 24 -1.91 -11.78 -8.51
N LEU A 25 -1.62 -10.63 -7.91
CA LEU A 25 -2.34 -9.38 -8.11
C LEU A 25 -1.53 -8.47 -9.02
N VAL A 26 -2.18 -7.79 -9.96
CA VAL A 26 -1.64 -6.62 -10.67
C VAL A 26 -2.43 -5.41 -10.21
N ILE A 27 -1.73 -4.36 -9.77
CA ILE A 27 -2.35 -3.21 -9.11
C ILE A 27 -1.79 -1.92 -9.72
N TRP A 28 -2.67 -0.96 -9.94
CA TRP A 28 -2.33 0.38 -10.43
C TRP A 28 -3.25 1.43 -9.78
N THR A 29 -2.80 2.68 -9.83
CA THR A 29 -3.55 3.83 -9.33
C THR A 29 -4.15 4.62 -10.49
N LYS A 30 -5.40 5.03 -10.36
CA LYS A 30 -6.08 5.87 -11.36
C LYS A 30 -6.78 7.05 -10.67
N PRO A 31 -6.56 8.30 -11.15
CA PRO A 31 -7.37 9.44 -10.74
C PRO A 31 -8.84 9.25 -11.14
N GLU A 32 -9.76 9.67 -10.28
CA GLU A 32 -11.19 9.65 -10.60
C GLU A 32 -11.60 10.90 -11.35
N TYR A 33 -12.42 10.73 -12.39
CA TYR A 33 -12.88 11.87 -13.19
C TYR A 33 -13.81 12.77 -12.37
N GLY A 34 -13.52 14.08 -12.36
CA GLY A 34 -14.31 15.07 -11.63
C GLY A 34 -14.13 15.04 -10.12
N GLN A 35 -13.10 14.35 -9.60
CA GLN A 35 -12.78 14.33 -8.18
C GLN A 35 -11.27 14.50 -7.97
N ASP A 36 -10.87 15.20 -6.91
CA ASP A 36 -9.47 15.31 -6.49
C ASP A 36 -9.06 14.09 -5.64
N VAL A 37 -9.35 12.88 -6.14
CA VAL A 37 -9.00 11.62 -5.47
C VAL A 37 -8.40 10.61 -6.43
N VAL A 38 -7.48 9.80 -5.90
CA VAL A 38 -6.90 8.65 -6.59
C VAL A 38 -7.40 7.37 -5.94
N ASN A 39 -7.83 6.41 -6.76
CA ASN A 39 -8.23 5.08 -6.32
C ASN A 39 -7.31 3.99 -6.86
N LEU A 40 -7.30 2.85 -6.18
CA LEU A 40 -6.57 1.66 -6.61
C LEU A 40 -7.49 0.76 -7.41
N TYR A 41 -6.96 0.29 -8.52
CA TYR A 41 -7.56 -0.71 -9.36
C TYR A 41 -6.62 -1.91 -9.41
N GLY A 42 -7.19 -3.09 -9.59
CA GLY A 42 -6.39 -4.26 -9.76
C GLY A 42 -7.11 -5.39 -10.45
N LYS A 43 -6.29 -6.32 -10.94
CA LYS A 43 -6.71 -7.64 -11.41
C LYS A 43 -6.08 -8.69 -10.51
N LYS A 44 -6.87 -9.66 -10.09
CA LYS A 44 -6.42 -10.87 -9.42
C LYS A 44 -6.43 -12.01 -10.44
N TYR A 45 -5.29 -12.66 -10.61
CA TYR A 45 -5.13 -13.87 -11.39
C TYR A 45 -5.00 -15.06 -10.43
N ASP A 46 -5.76 -16.14 -10.66
CA ASP A 46 -5.55 -17.40 -9.95
C ASP A 46 -4.39 -18.22 -10.56
N GLY A 47 -4.08 -19.37 -9.96
CA GLY A 47 -2.99 -20.25 -10.45
C GLY A 47 -3.24 -20.85 -11.85
N PHE A 48 -4.47 -20.76 -12.36
CA PHE A 48 -4.87 -21.22 -13.70
C PHE A 48 -5.00 -20.07 -14.70
N GLY A 49 -4.75 -18.82 -14.26
CA GLY A 49 -4.81 -17.62 -15.09
C GLY A 49 -6.20 -16.98 -15.20
N SER A 50 -7.21 -17.46 -14.45
CA SER A 50 -8.53 -16.82 -14.42
C SER A 50 -8.43 -15.44 -13.76
N GLU A 51 -8.99 -14.41 -14.38
CA GLU A 51 -8.90 -13.04 -13.89
C GLU A 51 -10.19 -12.54 -13.23
N SER A 52 -10.03 -11.68 -12.22
CA SER A 52 -11.12 -10.92 -11.60
C SER A 52 -10.67 -9.51 -11.25
N SER A 53 -11.49 -8.51 -11.57
CA SER A 53 -11.16 -7.10 -11.32
C SER A 53 -11.65 -6.64 -9.95
N PHE A 54 -10.94 -5.71 -9.34
CA PHE A 54 -11.34 -5.07 -8.08
C PHE A 54 -10.95 -3.60 -8.04
N LYS A 55 -11.61 -2.87 -7.13
CA LYS A 55 -11.34 -1.47 -6.82
C LYS A 55 -11.25 -1.29 -5.29
N VAL A 56 -10.22 -0.58 -4.85
CA VAL A 56 -10.08 -0.10 -3.46
C VAL A 56 -10.22 1.41 -3.45
N ASP A 57 -11.22 1.90 -2.73
CA ASP A 57 -11.48 3.31 -2.53
C ASP A 57 -10.45 3.90 -1.56
N LEU A 58 -9.33 4.34 -2.12
CA LEU A 58 -8.23 4.96 -1.40
C LEU A 58 -8.59 6.35 -0.90
N ASN A 59 -9.64 7.01 -1.44
CA ASN A 59 -10.02 8.44 -1.30
C ASN A 59 -8.86 9.33 -0.82
N SER A 60 -7.71 9.19 -1.46
CA SER A 60 -6.48 9.88 -1.09
C SER A 60 -6.30 10.97 -2.11
N ASN A 61 -6.02 12.18 -1.65
CA ASN A 61 -5.93 13.30 -2.57
C ASN A 61 -4.71 13.14 -3.50
N PHE A 62 -3.60 12.59 -2.99
CA PHE A 62 -2.37 12.38 -3.76
C PHE A 62 -1.47 11.29 -3.15
N PRO A 63 -1.65 9.99 -3.46
CA PRO A 63 -0.65 8.99 -3.12
C PRO A 63 0.63 9.26 -3.92
N ASN A 64 1.72 9.56 -3.22
CA ASN A 64 3.01 9.91 -3.83
C ASN A 64 3.84 8.67 -4.19
N THR A 65 3.36 7.49 -3.83
CA THR A 65 3.99 6.20 -4.08
C THR A 65 2.96 5.21 -4.58
N THR A 66 3.41 4.19 -5.29
CA THR A 66 2.61 2.98 -5.51
C THR A 66 2.24 2.36 -4.18
N PRO A 67 0.96 2.14 -3.91
CA PRO A 67 0.54 1.40 -2.74
C PRO A 67 1.04 -0.05 -2.83
N VAL A 68 1.53 -0.59 -1.72
CA VAL A 68 2.02 -1.97 -1.65
C VAL A 68 1.13 -2.80 -0.72
N PHE A 69 1.01 -4.09 -1.03
CA PHE A 69 0.11 -5.02 -0.35
C PHE A 69 0.86 -6.21 0.23
N ALA A 70 0.40 -6.71 1.37
CA ALA A 70 0.75 -8.03 1.86
C ALA A 70 -0.50 -8.86 2.18
N PRO A 71 -0.54 -10.15 1.82
CA PRO A 71 -1.60 -11.04 2.27
C PRO A 71 -1.50 -11.29 3.79
N LEU A 72 -2.65 -11.49 4.42
CA LEU A 72 -2.74 -11.88 5.83
C LEU A 72 -3.10 -13.36 5.96
N LYS A 73 -2.53 -14.03 6.97
CA LYS A 73 -2.85 -15.43 7.29
C LYS A 73 -4.32 -15.65 7.64
N SER A 74 -4.98 -14.65 8.23
CA SER A 74 -6.42 -14.68 8.52
C SER A 74 -7.31 -14.57 7.28
N GLY A 75 -6.71 -14.51 6.09
CA GLY A 75 -7.34 -13.97 4.89
C GLY A 75 -7.36 -12.45 4.89
N GLY A 76 -7.52 -11.91 3.70
CA GLY A 76 -7.48 -10.49 3.39
C GLY A 76 -6.06 -10.01 3.11
N TYR A 77 -5.92 -8.69 3.14
CA TYR A 77 -4.68 -8.02 2.79
C TYR A 77 -4.47 -6.81 3.70
N VAL A 78 -3.24 -6.37 3.84
CA VAL A 78 -2.93 -5.03 4.33
C VAL A 78 -2.37 -4.22 3.18
N LEU A 79 -2.94 -3.05 3.00
CA LEU A 79 -2.52 -2.05 2.04
C LEU A 79 -1.73 -0.97 2.79
N VAL A 80 -0.58 -0.55 2.24
CA VAL A 80 0.20 0.57 2.76
C VAL A 80 0.56 1.53 1.63
N TRP A 81 0.54 2.83 1.89
CA TRP A 81 0.86 3.87 0.91
C TRP A 81 1.42 5.12 1.61
N VAL A 82 2.09 5.97 0.84
CA VAL A 82 2.56 7.28 1.30
C VAL A 82 1.61 8.35 0.78
N GLU A 83 1.17 9.23 1.68
CA GLU A 83 0.51 10.48 1.32
C GLU A 83 1.43 11.64 1.66
N GLU A 84 1.46 12.65 0.78
CA GLU A 84 2.06 13.93 1.10
C GLU A 84 0.99 14.88 1.62
N THR A 85 1.24 15.45 2.79
CA THR A 85 0.38 16.47 3.40
C THR A 85 0.83 17.87 2.96
N ASN A 86 -0.04 18.87 3.13
CA ASN A 86 0.18 20.27 2.72
C ASN A 86 1.48 20.92 3.26
N LEU A 87 2.15 20.33 4.24
CA LEU A 87 3.43 20.80 4.78
C LEU A 87 4.64 20.08 4.15
N ALA A 88 4.48 19.45 2.98
CA ALA A 88 5.47 18.59 2.35
C ALA A 88 6.02 17.50 3.29
N LYS A 89 5.17 17.04 4.21
CA LYS A 89 5.45 15.91 5.11
C LYS A 89 4.82 14.67 4.51
N ARG A 90 5.67 13.68 4.23
CA ARG A 90 5.26 12.35 3.79
C ARG A 90 4.94 11.48 4.99
N SER A 91 3.73 10.95 5.01
CA SER A 91 3.22 10.07 6.07
C SER A 91 2.80 8.75 5.46
N ILE A 92 3.15 7.65 6.12
CA ILE A 92 2.74 6.31 5.72
C ILE A 92 1.41 5.99 6.37
N TYR A 93 0.45 5.60 5.54
CA TYR A 93 -0.85 5.11 5.95
C TYR A 93 -0.99 3.63 5.61
N TYR A 94 -1.80 2.94 6.39
CA TYR A 94 -2.18 1.56 6.12
C TYR A 94 -3.67 1.32 6.38
N GLN A 95 -4.18 0.25 5.77
CA GLN A 95 -5.55 -0.20 5.93
C GLN A 95 -5.63 -1.73 5.78
N VAL A 96 -6.37 -2.38 6.69
CA VAL A 96 -6.65 -3.81 6.59
C VAL A 96 -7.89 -4.00 5.73
N LEU A 97 -7.79 -4.88 4.74
CA LEU A 97 -8.83 -5.23 3.79
C LEU A 97 -9.25 -6.70 3.97
N ASN A 98 -10.47 -7.02 3.58
CA ASN A 98 -10.94 -8.41 3.49
C ASN A 98 -10.54 -9.06 2.15
N ASN A 99 -10.89 -10.33 1.96
CA ASN A 99 -10.62 -11.10 0.73
C ASN A 99 -11.30 -10.55 -0.54
N LYS A 100 -12.26 -9.63 -0.39
CA LYS A 100 -12.96 -8.93 -1.48
C LYS A 100 -12.40 -7.52 -1.70
N PHE A 101 -11.22 -7.22 -1.16
CA PHE A 101 -10.55 -5.91 -1.23
C PHE A 101 -11.36 -4.75 -0.64
N LYS A 102 -12.28 -5.05 0.29
CA LYS A 102 -13.04 -4.02 1.01
C LYS A 102 -12.43 -3.73 2.38
N PRO A 103 -12.41 -2.47 2.82
CA PRO A 103 -11.89 -2.09 4.13
C PRO A 103 -12.53 -2.86 5.30
N ARG A 104 -11.69 -3.38 6.19
CA ARG A 104 -12.07 -3.86 7.54
C ARG A 104 -11.76 -2.81 8.61
N THR A 105 -10.80 -1.94 8.34
CA THR A 105 -10.43 -0.82 9.21
C THR A 105 -10.66 0.50 8.48
N LYS A 106 -10.75 1.59 9.25
CA LYS A 106 -10.44 2.91 8.71
C LYS A 106 -8.98 2.97 8.26
N ARG A 107 -8.60 4.07 7.62
CA ARG A 107 -7.20 4.39 7.37
C ARG A 107 -6.51 4.69 8.69
N LEU A 108 -5.31 4.13 8.85
CA LEU A 108 -4.51 4.23 10.05
C LEU A 108 -3.15 4.80 9.68
N LEU A 109 -2.58 5.62 10.56
CA LEU A 109 -1.27 6.22 10.37
C LEU A 109 -0.20 5.32 10.99
N VAL A 110 0.90 5.09 10.28
CA VAL A 110 2.13 4.56 10.87
C VAL A 110 2.73 5.67 11.74
N LYS A 111 2.43 5.63 13.04
CA LYS A 111 2.94 6.63 13.99
C LYS A 111 4.46 6.51 14.09
N CYS A 112 5.17 7.49 13.53
CA CYS A 112 6.62 7.62 13.66
C CYS A 112 7.02 9.10 13.58
N GLY A 113 7.23 9.70 14.76
CA GLY A 113 7.80 11.03 14.94
C GLY A 113 7.24 12.13 14.04
N THR A 114 8.07 13.15 13.80
CA THR A 114 7.79 14.29 12.90
C THR A 114 8.58 14.20 11.59
N HIS A 115 9.30 13.10 11.39
CA HIS A 115 10.21 12.86 10.26
C HIS A 115 9.46 12.57 8.96
N ARG A 116 10.09 12.89 7.83
CA ARG A 116 9.58 12.49 6.52
C ARG A 116 9.77 10.99 6.35
N GLN A 117 8.72 10.29 5.93
CA GLN A 117 8.73 8.85 5.73
C GLN A 117 8.65 8.49 4.25
N ALA A 118 9.36 7.46 3.82
CA ALA A 118 9.40 7.02 2.42
C ALA A 118 9.59 5.51 2.30
N ASN A 119 9.31 5.00 1.09
CA ASN A 119 9.61 3.64 0.66
C ASN A 119 9.13 2.54 1.62
N PRO A 120 7.82 2.51 1.98
CA PRO A 120 7.32 1.47 2.85
C PRO A 120 7.39 0.10 2.17
N ILE A 121 7.80 -0.91 2.94
CA ILE A 121 7.68 -2.33 2.60
C ILE A 121 6.79 -2.98 3.67
N ILE A 122 5.99 -3.96 3.25
CA ILE A 122 5.07 -4.66 4.15
C ILE A 122 5.19 -6.17 3.98
N LYS A 123 5.11 -6.89 5.10
CA LYS A 123 5.07 -8.36 5.11
C LYS A 123 4.03 -8.86 6.11
N GLY A 124 3.19 -9.80 5.69
CA GLY A 124 2.34 -10.59 6.57
C GLY A 124 3.17 -11.61 7.35
N LEU A 125 2.87 -11.79 8.64
CA LEU A 125 3.61 -12.65 9.55
C LEU A 125 2.86 -13.96 9.81
N ASP A 126 3.59 -15.06 10.01
CA ASP A 126 3.00 -16.37 10.33
C ASP A 126 2.24 -16.39 11.66
N SER A 127 2.55 -15.44 12.55
CA SER A 127 1.81 -15.18 13.78
C SER A 127 0.43 -14.53 13.54
N GLY A 128 0.08 -14.23 12.29
CA GLY A 128 -1.20 -13.65 11.87
C GLY A 128 -1.22 -12.13 11.72
N GLY A 129 -0.21 -11.43 12.24
CA GLY A 129 -0.05 -9.98 12.12
C GLY A 129 0.68 -9.55 10.85
N PHE A 130 1.23 -8.34 10.85
CA PHE A 130 2.08 -7.82 9.78
C PHE A 130 3.16 -6.89 10.34
N ILE A 131 4.21 -6.68 9.56
CA ILE A 131 5.26 -5.70 9.85
C ILE A 131 5.36 -4.72 8.67
N ILE A 132 5.49 -3.44 8.99
CA ILE A 132 5.79 -2.38 8.03
C ILE A 132 7.21 -1.90 8.35
N THR A 133 8.05 -1.81 7.33
CA THR A 133 9.38 -1.18 7.41
C THR A 133 9.42 0.02 6.49
N TRP A 134 10.13 1.07 6.85
CA TRP A 134 10.24 2.27 6.02
C TRP A 134 11.54 3.03 6.27
N GLU A 135 11.89 3.88 5.32
CA GLU A 135 12.94 4.88 5.45
C GLU A 135 12.36 6.13 6.08
N TYR A 136 13.09 6.76 6.99
CA TYR A 136 12.76 8.09 7.49
C TYR A 136 13.97 9.03 7.48
N GLU A 137 13.69 10.30 7.19
CA GLU A 137 14.69 11.37 7.17
C GLU A 137 14.75 12.08 8.52
N SER A 138 15.86 11.90 9.24
CA SER A 138 16.27 12.73 10.37
C SER A 138 17.19 13.86 9.91
N ARG A 139 17.30 14.91 10.73
CA ARG A 139 18.33 15.93 10.56
C ARG A 139 19.27 15.86 11.75
N HIS A 140 20.57 15.77 11.48
CA HIS A 140 21.59 15.96 12.51
C HIS A 140 21.65 17.43 12.95
N GLN A 141 22.33 17.68 14.07
CA GLN A 141 22.54 19.05 14.58
C GLN A 141 23.33 19.94 13.61
N ASP A 142 24.12 19.34 12.72
CA ASP A 142 24.86 20.03 11.64
C ASP A 142 24.00 20.35 10.39
N GLY A 143 22.74 19.93 10.38
CA GLY A 143 21.76 20.22 9.34
C GLY A 143 21.74 19.24 8.16
N TYR A 144 22.61 18.23 8.12
CA TYR A 144 22.59 17.22 7.05
C TYR A 144 21.46 16.20 7.25
N PRO A 145 20.76 15.80 6.17
CA PRO A 145 19.75 14.75 6.25
C PRO A 145 20.40 13.37 6.41
N GLU A 146 19.88 12.59 7.34
CA GLU A 146 20.24 11.19 7.55
C GLU A 146 19.04 10.32 7.20
N ILE A 147 19.27 9.26 6.41
CA ILE A 147 18.26 8.26 6.12
C ILE A 147 18.45 7.10 7.09
N SER A 148 17.44 6.88 7.93
CA SER A 148 17.39 5.77 8.88
C SER A 148 16.28 4.79 8.52
N LEU A 149 16.39 3.55 8.99
CA LEU A 149 15.37 2.51 8.82
C LEU A 149 14.57 2.34 10.11
N ALA A 150 13.25 2.23 9.96
CA ALA A 150 12.35 1.93 11.06
C ALA A 150 11.43 0.77 10.69
N ALA A 151 10.90 0.11 11.73
CA ALA A 151 9.96 -0.98 11.60
C ALA A 151 8.88 -0.89 12.68
N LYS A 152 7.66 -1.30 12.35
CA LYS A 152 6.57 -1.45 13.31
C LYS A 152 5.75 -2.69 12.98
N LYS A 153 5.54 -3.51 14.00
CA LYS A 153 4.75 -4.73 13.94
C LYS A 153 3.35 -4.43 14.47
N TYR A 154 2.36 -5.09 13.87
CA TYR A 154 0.96 -4.98 14.22
C TYR A 154 0.30 -6.36 14.27
N ASP A 155 -0.76 -6.48 15.06
CA ASP A 155 -1.73 -7.58 15.00
C ASP A 155 -2.55 -7.56 13.70
N TYR A 156 -3.35 -8.60 13.47
CA TYR A 156 -4.18 -8.75 12.27
C TYR A 156 -5.27 -7.67 12.09
N ARG A 157 -5.53 -6.87 13.13
CA ARG A 157 -6.49 -5.75 13.13
C ARG A 157 -5.78 -4.40 12.94
N GLY A 158 -4.45 -4.40 12.85
CA GLY A 158 -3.65 -3.20 12.70
C GLY A 158 -3.39 -2.46 14.02
N LYS A 159 -3.46 -3.14 15.17
CA LYS A 159 -3.04 -2.60 16.47
C LYS A 159 -1.61 -3.06 16.76
N GLU A 160 -0.80 -2.19 17.37
CA GLU A 160 0.56 -2.52 17.82
C GLU A 160 0.55 -3.66 18.85
#